data_AF-A0A094GUR9-F1
#
_entry.id   AF-A0A094GUR9-F1
#
_cell.length_a   1.000
_cell.length_b   1.000
_cell.length_c   1.000
_cell.angle_alpha   90.00
_cell.angle_beta   90.00
_cell.angle_gamma   90.00
#
_symmetry.space_group_name_H-M   'P 1'
#
loop_
_entity.id
_entity.type
_entity.pdbx_description
1 polymer ?
#
loop_
_entity_poly.entity_id
_entity_poly.type
_entity_poly.pdbx_seq_one_letter_code
_entity_poly.pdbx_strand_id
1 'polypeptide(L)'
;MKIRGKYCCVLTSCHVGYKSRGAVAATTPPVATPRVEKNVLAEYIVNHPAEISGSKIINQEPEEHPAKISSFKIINCEPEQSNADTALVDYSLNVVTDLFALLYVGGSEVHGFTHVPKLSAIYNDYVGQVDVTTDAYQSCQDPTLHKNADKVYRLLNHLDSPSASQAFHRLLLSRMLPSIHTHYPWTCRPLMANAPMAGFAGSRLATAVTIAGGVGFIGAAVDMELLSMQLEEATSVLATSHLSTTRPTLPIGVGFLVFAAKVEDAAAVVAHHRPAIILLSCPPAPQDFALWTKAMHVASPKSHIWIQIAGVAAAVEVAQLCSPDALVLQAADAGGHGGLPGAGLVSLVPEARSALDTAGFPNIPIIGAGGISDGRGVAAALACGAEGVLLGTVFLASREVDLSANEYQEAILEAVDGGISTVRATIFDQFPGESIWPAGYDGRALVNTSYKDYQGGVGVEELRRRHADAVTGPDKGFGGERRAAIWAGSGVGLLKEVKAAGDIVQVLREGCKVALDRAYSRL
;
A
#
# COMPACT_ATOMS: atom_id res chain seq x y z
N MET A 1 47.82 2.68 41.19
CA MET A 1 47.75 1.26 40.77
C MET A 1 48.25 1.19 39.33
N LYS A 2 49.42 0.58 39.11
CA LYS A 2 50.02 0.32 37.78
C LYS A 2 49.46 -1.02 37.25
N ILE A 3 49.29 -1.11 35.93
CA ILE A 3 49.59 -2.21 34.98
C ILE A 3 49.05 -1.68 33.62
N ARG A 4 49.81 -1.20 32.62
CA ARG A 4 50.87 -1.74 31.74
C ARG A 4 50.45 -2.90 30.82
N GLY A 5 50.47 -2.65 29.51
CA GLY A 5 50.65 -3.65 28.45
C GLY A 5 50.04 -3.19 27.10
N LYS A 6 50.73 -2.49 26.19
CA LYS A 6 51.83 -2.89 25.28
C LYS A 6 51.34 -3.39 23.89
N TYR A 7 51.46 -2.52 22.87
CA TYR A 7 52.23 -2.70 21.60
C TYR A 7 51.40 -3.24 20.43
N CYS A 8 51.66 -3.01 19.14
CA CYS A 8 52.48 -2.08 18.34
C CYS A 8 52.05 -2.33 16.88
N CYS A 9 52.12 -1.33 16.00
CA CYS A 9 51.95 -1.49 14.55
C CYS A 9 52.98 -2.44 13.95
N VAL A 10 52.57 -3.25 12.96
CA VAL A 10 53.44 -3.71 11.87
C VAL A 10 52.65 -3.65 10.56
N LEU A 11 53.07 -2.73 9.69
CA LEU A 11 52.85 -2.74 8.25
C LEU A 11 53.79 -3.79 7.65
N THR A 12 53.28 -4.64 6.76
CA THR A 12 54.11 -5.29 5.73
C THR A 12 53.34 -5.33 4.41
N SER A 13 53.81 -4.51 3.47
CA SER A 13 53.61 -4.69 2.04
C SER A 13 54.38 -5.93 1.56
N CYS A 14 53.86 -6.67 0.58
CA CYS A 14 54.73 -7.28 -0.42
C CYS A 14 53.98 -7.52 -1.74
N HIS A 15 54.69 -7.27 -2.82
CA HIS A 15 54.25 -7.28 -4.20
C HIS A 15 55.04 -8.37 -4.94
N VAL A 16 54.44 -8.94 -6.00
CA VAL A 16 55.03 -9.71 -7.11
C VAL A 16 55.44 -11.19 -6.86
N GLY A 17 55.04 -12.08 -7.79
CA GLY A 17 55.90 -13.21 -8.20
C GLY A 17 55.21 -14.51 -8.68
N TYR A 18 55.02 -14.65 -9.98
CA TYR A 18 54.86 -15.96 -10.67
C TYR A 18 56.16 -16.77 -10.61
N LYS A 19 56.12 -18.08 -10.29
CA LYS A 19 56.65 -19.21 -11.11
C LYS A 19 56.76 -20.56 -10.34
N SER A 20 56.73 -21.58 -11.18
CA SER A 20 56.54 -23.03 -11.03
C SER A 20 57.78 -23.90 -10.73
N ARG A 21 57.49 -25.21 -10.49
CA ARG A 21 58.33 -26.46 -10.52
C ARG A 21 58.95 -26.82 -9.16
N GLY A 22 58.70 -27.99 -8.56
CA GLY A 22 58.92 -29.41 -8.98
C GLY A 22 59.95 -30.00 -7.98
N ALA A 23 60.02 -31.25 -7.51
CA ALA A 23 59.46 -32.55 -7.87
C ALA A 23 59.84 -33.61 -6.76
N VAL A 24 58.98 -34.62 -6.52
CA VAL A 24 59.24 -36.10 -6.34
C VAL A 24 60.02 -36.57 -5.07
N ALA A 25 59.71 -37.63 -4.30
CA ALA A 25 59.20 -39.01 -4.55
C ALA A 25 58.45 -39.61 -3.32
N ALA A 26 57.30 -40.30 -3.49
CA ALA A 26 57.06 -41.77 -3.54
C ALA A 26 57.18 -42.50 -2.17
N THR A 27 56.11 -43.11 -1.60
CA THR A 27 55.51 -44.42 -1.98
C THR A 27 54.03 -44.59 -1.55
N THR A 28 53.24 -45.37 -2.30
CA THR A 28 51.79 -45.72 -2.19
C THR A 28 51.59 -47.22 -2.58
N PRO A 29 50.39 -47.86 -2.71
CA PRO A 29 48.96 -47.50 -2.50
C PRO A 29 48.16 -48.68 -1.81
N PRO A 30 46.83 -48.94 -1.99
CA PRO A 30 45.69 -48.14 -2.51
C PRO A 30 44.38 -48.21 -1.65
N VAL A 31 43.55 -47.16 -1.64
CA VAL A 31 42.07 -47.24 -1.83
C VAL A 31 41.60 -45.94 -2.51
N ALA A 32 40.63 -46.06 -3.41
CA ALA A 32 40.33 -45.21 -4.54
C ALA A 32 39.61 -43.87 -4.25
N THR A 33 40.04 -42.84 -4.99
CA THR A 33 39.25 -41.65 -5.42
C THR A 33 39.69 -41.26 -6.83
N PRO A 34 38.80 -40.73 -7.69
CA PRO A 34 39.15 -39.66 -8.62
C PRO A 34 38.22 -38.45 -8.40
N ARG A 35 38.72 -37.25 -8.09
CA ARG A 35 39.43 -36.23 -8.90
C ARG A 35 38.49 -35.16 -9.47
N VAL A 36 38.79 -33.91 -9.09
CA VAL A 36 38.41 -32.64 -9.72
C VAL A 36 39.35 -32.38 -10.91
N GLU A 37 38.85 -31.83 -12.03
CA GLU A 37 39.49 -30.79 -12.88
C GLU A 37 38.55 -30.41 -14.05
N LYS A 38 38.13 -29.14 -14.16
CA LYS A 38 38.66 -28.00 -14.97
C LYS A 38 38.04 -27.87 -16.38
N ASN A 39 37.32 -26.75 -16.52
CA ASN A 39 37.26 -25.76 -17.59
C ASN A 39 37.37 -26.22 -19.06
N VAL A 40 36.41 -25.78 -19.88
CA VAL A 40 36.59 -24.85 -21.04
C VAL A 40 35.39 -24.94 -21.98
N LEU A 41 34.83 -23.76 -22.30
CA LEU A 41 34.15 -23.31 -23.52
C LEU A 41 33.22 -24.24 -24.34
N ALA A 42 32.07 -23.65 -24.64
CA ALA A 42 31.43 -23.55 -25.96
C ALA A 42 30.69 -24.76 -26.56
N GLU A 43 29.61 -24.38 -27.25
CA GLU A 43 28.96 -25.09 -28.34
C GLU A 43 28.07 -26.29 -28.02
N TYR A 44 26.77 -26.11 -28.29
CA TYR A 44 25.93 -27.16 -28.86
C TYR A 44 25.74 -26.87 -30.35
N ILE A 45 26.10 -27.86 -31.17
CA ILE A 45 26.31 -27.82 -32.62
C ILE A 45 25.08 -28.38 -33.39
N VAL A 46 24.59 -27.58 -34.36
CA VAL A 46 24.30 -27.84 -35.80
C VAL A 46 23.65 -29.17 -36.27
N ASN A 47 22.54 -29.06 -37.04
CA ASN A 47 22.34 -29.51 -38.46
C ASN A 47 20.83 -29.48 -38.83
N HIS A 48 20.34 -28.84 -39.91
CA HIS A 48 20.58 -29.12 -41.34
C HIS A 48 20.07 -27.98 -42.29
N PRO A 49 20.31 -28.03 -43.63
CA PRO A 49 20.78 -26.90 -44.45
C PRO A 49 19.80 -26.35 -45.51
N ALA A 50 20.28 -25.30 -46.21
CA ALA A 50 20.11 -24.97 -47.65
C ALA A 50 19.28 -23.71 -48.03
N GLU A 51 19.94 -22.88 -48.88
CA GLU A 51 19.42 -21.89 -49.85
C GLU A 51 18.74 -20.63 -49.26
N ILE A 52 19.08 -19.37 -49.61
CA ILE A 52 19.14 -18.76 -50.94
C ILE A 52 20.07 -17.51 -50.93
N SER A 53 21.01 -17.49 -51.89
CA SER A 53 21.55 -16.36 -52.69
C SER A 53 21.13 -14.90 -52.39
N GLY A 54 22.11 -13.97 -52.31
CA GLY A 54 21.85 -12.55 -52.60
C GLY A 54 22.92 -11.53 -52.17
N SER A 55 24.00 -11.44 -52.96
CA SER A 55 25.02 -10.38 -53.09
C SER A 55 24.78 -8.97 -52.49
N LYS A 56 25.76 -8.42 -51.75
CA LYS A 56 26.68 -7.30 -52.16
C LYS A 56 27.30 -6.59 -50.94
N ILE A 57 28.62 -6.46 -50.98
CA ILE A 57 29.43 -5.55 -50.15
C ILE A 57 29.29 -4.12 -50.72
N ILE A 58 28.94 -3.14 -49.89
CA ILE A 58 29.30 -1.73 -50.09
C ILE A 58 29.59 -1.13 -48.69
N ASN A 59 30.84 -0.67 -48.49
CA ASN A 59 31.24 0.20 -47.39
C ASN A 59 30.51 1.54 -47.48
N GLN A 60 29.88 1.99 -46.39
CA GLN A 60 29.61 3.41 -46.12
C GLN A 60 29.20 3.60 -44.66
N GLU A 61 29.96 4.39 -43.91
CA GLU A 61 29.48 5.03 -42.67
C GLU A 61 28.34 6.01 -43.01
N PRO A 62 27.38 6.22 -42.08
CA PRO A 62 26.82 7.55 -41.94
C PRO A 62 26.59 7.99 -40.48
N GLU A 63 27.20 9.13 -40.16
CA GLU A 63 26.65 10.33 -39.50
C GLU A 63 25.41 10.17 -38.59
N GLU A 64 25.61 10.41 -37.30
CA GLU A 64 24.53 10.71 -36.35
C GLU A 64 24.12 12.19 -36.41
N HIS A 65 22.86 12.43 -36.75
CA HIS A 65 22.12 13.63 -36.39
C HIS A 65 20.94 13.25 -35.49
N PRO A 66 20.83 13.78 -34.26
CA PRO A 66 19.57 13.86 -33.56
C PRO A 66 18.99 15.28 -33.61
N ALA A 67 17.74 15.35 -34.03
CA ALA A 67 16.91 16.55 -34.08
C ALA A 67 16.72 17.21 -32.70
N LYS A 68 16.76 18.55 -32.67
CA LYS A 68 16.38 19.39 -31.52
C LYS A 68 14.87 19.34 -31.27
N ILE A 69 14.46 18.93 -30.07
CA ILE A 69 13.17 19.32 -29.49
C ILE A 69 13.42 20.60 -28.68
N SER A 70 12.65 21.65 -28.97
CA SER A 70 12.78 22.97 -28.36
C SER A 70 11.61 23.27 -27.42
N SER A 71 11.99 23.72 -26.21
CA SER A 71 11.22 24.50 -25.22
C SER A 71 10.05 23.86 -24.47
N PHE A 72 10.19 23.80 -23.13
CA PHE A 72 9.10 24.05 -22.19
C PHE A 72 9.32 25.43 -21.56
N LYS A 73 8.25 26.23 -21.49
CA LYS A 73 8.23 27.57 -20.90
C LYS A 73 7.41 27.48 -19.61
N ILE A 74 8.05 27.63 -18.44
CA ILE A 74 7.34 27.76 -17.17
C ILE A 74 7.20 29.26 -16.88
N ILE A 75 5.95 29.70 -16.73
CA ILE A 75 5.58 31.06 -16.31
C ILE A 75 5.54 31.02 -14.77
N ASN A 76 6.43 31.76 -14.11
CA ASN A 76 6.34 32.00 -12.67
C ASN A 76 5.51 33.26 -12.41
N CYS A 77 4.40 33.10 -11.68
CA CYS A 77 3.76 34.18 -10.95
C CYS A 77 4.36 34.20 -9.53
N GLU A 78 4.91 35.35 -9.12
CA GLU A 78 5.36 35.55 -7.74
C GLU A 78 4.17 35.89 -6.81
N PRO A 79 4.25 35.46 -5.54
CA PRO A 79 3.69 36.25 -4.45
C PRO A 79 4.75 36.64 -3.41
N GLU A 80 4.58 37.87 -2.94
CA GLU A 80 5.40 38.59 -1.97
C GLU A 80 5.39 37.96 -0.57
N GLN A 81 6.57 37.99 0.06
CA GLN A 81 6.89 38.07 1.50
C GLN A 81 5.92 37.43 2.53
N SER A 82 6.34 36.33 3.16
CA SER A 82 6.63 36.30 4.62
C SER A 82 7.10 34.93 5.15
N ASN A 83 7.98 35.00 6.15
CA ASN A 83 8.44 34.01 7.14
C ASN A 83 9.43 32.89 6.71
N ALA A 84 10.58 32.91 7.39
CA ALA A 84 11.83 32.21 7.06
C ALA A 84 11.87 30.71 7.39
N ASP A 85 10.86 30.14 8.06
CA ASP A 85 10.81 28.70 8.37
C ASP A 85 10.07 27.87 7.29
N THR A 86 9.29 28.54 6.43
CA THR A 86 8.64 27.92 5.26
C THR A 86 9.62 27.67 4.10
N ALA A 87 10.78 28.35 4.11
CA ALA A 87 11.75 28.29 3.02
C ALA A 87 12.52 26.96 2.96
N LEU A 88 12.74 26.26 4.08
CA LEU A 88 13.45 24.98 4.12
C LEU A 88 12.64 23.81 3.54
N VAL A 89 11.31 23.89 3.62
CA VAL A 89 10.40 22.84 3.15
C VAL A 89 10.23 22.91 1.62
N ASP A 90 10.18 24.11 1.04
CA ASP A 90 10.11 24.30 -0.41
C ASP A 90 11.46 24.15 -1.12
N TYR A 91 12.59 24.45 -0.46
CA TYR A 91 13.92 24.21 -1.03
C TYR A 91 14.20 22.73 -1.28
N SER A 92 13.59 21.85 -0.48
CA SER A 92 13.78 20.39 -0.55
C SER A 92 13.05 19.74 -1.72
N LEU A 93 11.97 20.35 -2.23
CA LEU A 93 11.24 19.83 -3.40
C LEU A 93 12.05 19.99 -4.69
N ASN A 94 12.72 21.14 -4.85
CA ASN A 94 13.54 21.43 -6.04
C ASN A 94 14.87 20.65 -6.04
N VAL A 95 15.46 20.37 -4.89
CA VAL A 95 16.76 19.65 -4.81
C VAL A 95 16.63 18.20 -5.30
N VAL A 96 15.51 17.51 -5.07
CA VAL A 96 15.31 16.15 -5.56
C VAL A 96 15.06 16.13 -7.06
N THR A 97 14.34 17.11 -7.61
CA THR A 97 14.13 17.24 -9.06
C THR A 97 15.42 17.65 -9.78
N ASP A 98 16.22 18.52 -9.17
CA ASP A 98 17.54 18.92 -9.66
C ASP A 98 18.56 17.77 -9.57
N LEU A 99 18.49 16.92 -8.53
CA LEU A 99 19.32 15.70 -8.41
C LEU A 99 19.03 14.72 -9.56
N PHE A 100 17.76 14.51 -9.89
CA PHE A 100 17.35 13.65 -11.00
C PHE A 100 17.75 14.24 -12.37
N ALA A 101 17.69 15.57 -12.53
CA ALA A 101 18.13 16.25 -13.75
C ALA A 101 19.66 16.18 -13.94
N LEU A 102 20.44 16.23 -12.86
CA LEU A 102 21.90 16.06 -12.89
C LEU A 102 22.32 14.62 -13.22
N LEU A 103 21.57 13.62 -12.74
CA LEU A 103 21.87 12.19 -12.95
C LEU A 103 21.54 11.70 -14.37
N TYR A 104 20.65 12.36 -15.11
CA TYR A 104 20.21 11.91 -16.43
C TYR A 104 21.00 12.52 -17.61
N VAL A 105 21.88 13.50 -17.37
CA VAL A 105 22.62 14.22 -18.42
C VAL A 105 24.09 13.77 -18.55
N GLY A 106 24.61 12.99 -17.60
CA GLY A 106 26.01 12.55 -17.57
C GLY A 106 26.28 11.20 -18.23
N GLY A 107 25.94 11.01 -19.49
CA GLY A 107 26.39 9.85 -20.26
C GLY A 107 27.87 10.01 -20.63
N SER A 108 28.80 9.55 -19.80
CA SER A 108 30.20 9.23 -20.15
C SER A 108 30.94 8.54 -19.01
N GLU A 109 31.50 7.36 -19.27
CA GLU A 109 32.43 6.64 -18.40
C GLU A 109 33.73 7.43 -18.17
N VAL A 110 34.19 7.55 -16.92
CA VAL A 110 35.61 7.86 -16.63
C VAL A 110 36.08 7.09 -15.39
N HIS A 111 37.19 6.37 -15.55
CA HIS A 111 37.85 5.53 -14.56
C HIS A 111 38.47 6.29 -13.36
N GLY A 112 38.23 5.74 -12.17
CA GLY A 112 39.20 5.61 -11.06
C GLY A 112 39.47 6.87 -10.22
N PHE A 113 39.20 6.80 -8.91
CA PHE A 113 40.18 6.98 -7.82
C PHE A 113 39.47 6.85 -6.46
N THR A 114 40.10 6.11 -5.55
CA THR A 114 39.62 5.73 -4.22
C THR A 114 39.99 6.76 -3.14
N HIS A 115 39.03 7.18 -2.28
CA HIS A 115 39.13 7.18 -0.79
C HIS A 115 38.05 8.04 -0.08
N VAL A 116 36.99 7.44 0.50
CA VAL A 116 36.43 7.68 1.86
C VAL A 116 35.54 6.45 2.24
N PRO A 117 35.79 5.64 3.29
CA PRO A 117 35.33 4.24 3.27
C PRO A 117 34.00 3.87 3.95
N LYS A 118 33.12 4.77 4.40
CA LYS A 118 31.93 4.32 5.19
C LYS A 118 30.56 4.87 4.80
N LEU A 119 30.47 5.86 3.92
CA LEU A 119 29.17 6.39 3.45
C LEU A 119 28.96 6.20 1.94
N SER A 120 30.02 6.23 1.12
CA SER A 120 29.89 6.00 -0.34
C SER A 120 29.67 4.54 -0.71
N ALA A 121 30.14 3.58 0.09
CA ALA A 121 30.01 2.15 -0.23
C ALA A 121 28.54 1.65 -0.20
N ILE A 122 27.70 2.20 0.67
CA ILE A 122 26.27 1.82 0.74
C ILE A 122 25.45 2.56 -0.32
N TYR A 123 25.85 3.78 -0.68
CA TYR A 123 25.22 4.60 -1.71
C TYR A 123 25.51 4.07 -3.13
N ASN A 124 26.74 3.63 -3.39
CA ASN A 124 27.19 3.09 -4.68
C ASN A 124 26.62 1.69 -4.99
N ASP A 125 26.13 0.94 -3.98
CA ASP A 125 25.47 -0.35 -4.19
C ASP A 125 24.01 -0.19 -4.68
N TYR A 126 23.38 0.97 -4.50
CA TYR A 126 21.96 1.19 -4.83
C TYR A 126 21.71 2.16 -5.99
N VAL A 127 22.62 3.11 -6.25
CA VAL A 127 22.53 4.06 -7.36
C VAL A 127 23.88 4.05 -8.05
N GLY A 128 23.90 3.70 -9.35
CA GLY A 128 25.12 3.60 -10.14
C GLY A 128 26.04 4.82 -9.98
N GLN A 129 27.33 4.52 -9.79
CA GLN A 129 28.49 5.40 -9.65
C GLN A 129 28.23 6.90 -9.91
N VAL A 130 27.94 7.67 -8.85
CA VAL A 130 28.17 9.12 -8.85
C VAL A 130 28.83 9.50 -7.53
N ASP A 131 30.16 9.51 -7.54
CA ASP A 131 30.98 10.11 -6.49
C ASP A 131 31.04 11.63 -6.74
N VAL A 132 30.30 12.42 -5.96
CA VAL A 132 30.43 13.88 -5.99
C VAL A 132 31.61 14.27 -5.08
N THR A 133 32.82 14.32 -5.63
CA THR A 133 34.02 14.80 -4.91
C THR A 133 34.12 16.33 -4.98
N THR A 134 34.84 16.93 -4.01
CA THR A 134 35.17 18.37 -3.98
C THR A 134 35.82 18.85 -5.29
N ASP A 135 36.51 17.95 -6.01
CA ASP A 135 37.19 18.25 -7.26
C ASP A 135 36.22 18.36 -8.46
N ALA A 136 35.11 17.61 -8.47
CA ALA A 136 34.06 17.73 -9.48
C ALA A 136 33.29 19.07 -9.36
N TYR A 137 33.10 19.55 -8.13
CA TYR A 137 32.55 20.87 -7.84
C TYR A 137 33.46 22.00 -8.36
N GLN A 138 34.76 21.90 -8.08
CA GLN A 138 35.74 22.92 -8.51
C GLN A 138 36.01 22.92 -10.02
N SER A 139 35.75 21.82 -10.72
CA SER A 139 35.98 21.68 -12.16
C SER A 139 34.74 21.92 -13.04
N CYS A 140 33.56 22.11 -12.45
CA CYS A 140 32.34 22.38 -13.20
C CYS A 140 32.37 23.79 -13.84
N GLN A 141 32.57 23.85 -15.17
CA GLN A 141 32.62 25.10 -15.93
C GLN A 141 31.25 25.59 -16.44
N ASP A 142 30.20 24.77 -16.30
CA ASP A 142 28.83 25.19 -16.61
C ASP A 142 28.24 25.98 -15.42
N PRO A 143 27.90 27.27 -15.60
CA PRO A 143 27.43 28.13 -14.51
C PRO A 143 26.14 27.64 -13.82
N THR A 144 25.29 26.90 -14.55
CA THR A 144 24.00 26.41 -14.06
C THR A 144 24.20 25.14 -13.23
N LEU A 145 25.01 24.20 -13.73
CA LEU A 145 25.38 23.01 -12.94
C LEU A 145 26.20 23.40 -11.72
N HIS A 146 27.12 24.36 -11.82
CA HIS A 146 27.93 24.80 -10.69
C HIS A 146 27.06 25.38 -9.56
N LYS A 147 26.04 26.17 -9.90
CA LYS A 147 25.08 26.72 -8.92
C LYS A 147 24.24 25.64 -8.24
N ASN A 148 23.88 24.57 -8.94
CA ASN A 148 23.13 23.46 -8.37
C ASN A 148 24.03 22.53 -7.53
N ALA A 149 25.25 22.25 -8.00
CA ALA A 149 26.27 21.52 -7.24
C ALA A 149 26.66 22.25 -5.95
N ASP A 150 26.78 23.59 -5.98
CA ASP A 150 27.04 24.42 -4.80
C ASP A 150 25.91 24.32 -3.76
N LYS A 151 24.64 24.33 -4.21
CA LYS A 151 23.48 24.13 -3.32
C LYS A 151 23.51 22.76 -2.65
N VAL A 152 23.76 21.69 -3.42
CA VAL A 152 23.85 20.32 -2.91
C VAL A 152 25.05 20.18 -1.95
N TYR A 153 26.20 20.73 -2.31
CA TYR A 153 27.41 20.71 -1.48
C TYR A 153 27.23 21.46 -0.15
N ARG A 154 26.60 22.63 -0.17
CA ARG A 154 26.25 23.38 1.05
C ARG A 154 25.22 22.65 1.92
N LEU A 155 24.24 22.00 1.29
CA LEU A 155 23.24 21.19 2.00
C LEU A 155 23.91 19.99 2.70
N LEU A 156 24.78 19.27 1.99
CA LEU A 156 25.54 18.14 2.53
C LEU A 156 26.47 18.57 3.67
N ASN A 157 27.17 19.71 3.55
CA ASN A 157 28.00 20.26 4.63
C ASN A 157 27.19 20.79 5.83
N HIS A 158 25.91 21.16 5.65
CA HIS A 158 25.01 21.47 6.77
C HIS A 158 24.48 20.22 7.48
N LEU A 159 24.62 19.04 6.87
CA LEU A 159 24.20 17.76 7.44
C LEU A 159 25.30 17.07 8.27
N ASP A 160 26.39 17.76 8.60
CA ASP A 160 27.53 17.27 9.42
C ASP A 160 27.17 16.87 10.86
N SER A 161 25.92 17.07 11.28
CA SER A 161 25.39 16.45 12.50
C SER A 161 24.90 15.02 12.21
N PRO A 162 25.33 14.00 12.98
CA PRO A 162 24.81 12.63 12.88
C PRO A 162 23.28 12.53 12.96
N SER A 163 22.63 13.44 13.70
CA SER A 163 21.17 13.48 13.81
C SER A 163 20.50 14.06 12.56
N ALA A 164 21.10 15.08 11.95
CA ALA A 164 20.60 15.72 10.74
C ALA A 164 20.77 14.80 9.53
N SER A 165 21.92 14.13 9.43
CA SER A 165 22.17 13.10 8.41
C SER A 165 21.19 11.92 8.54
N GLN A 166 20.92 11.41 9.75
CA GLN A 166 19.91 10.36 9.94
C GLN A 166 18.49 10.82 9.62
N ALA A 167 18.11 12.04 10.00
CA ALA A 167 16.79 12.60 9.70
C ALA A 167 16.61 12.77 8.18
N PHE A 168 17.61 13.33 7.50
CA PHE A 168 17.63 13.47 6.04
C PHE A 168 17.61 12.12 5.34
N HIS A 169 18.36 11.12 5.83
CA HIS A 169 18.37 9.77 5.30
C HIS A 169 17.01 9.06 5.46
N ARG A 170 16.34 9.21 6.61
CA ARG A 170 14.96 8.73 6.80
C ARG A 170 13.97 9.44 5.89
N LEU A 171 14.14 10.75 5.67
CA LEU A 171 13.31 11.54 4.76
C LEU A 171 13.51 11.13 3.30
N LEU A 172 14.74 10.82 2.90
CA LEU A 172 15.07 10.31 1.57
C LEU A 172 14.53 8.90 1.36
N LEU A 173 14.77 7.97 2.29
CA LEU A 173 14.28 6.59 2.19
C LEU A 173 12.74 6.52 2.17
N SER A 174 12.06 7.30 3.01
CA SER A 174 10.58 7.39 2.99
C SER A 174 10.03 8.00 1.70
N ARG A 175 10.84 8.76 0.95
CA ARG A 175 10.50 9.32 -0.36
C ARG A 175 10.98 8.48 -1.54
N MET A 176 11.92 7.54 -1.32
CA MET A 176 12.47 6.64 -2.34
C MET A 176 11.78 5.27 -2.42
N LEU A 177 11.12 4.82 -1.34
CA LEU A 177 10.25 3.65 -1.43
C LEU A 177 9.08 3.96 -2.39
N PRO A 178 8.74 3.05 -3.32
CA PRO A 178 7.56 3.23 -4.16
C PRO A 178 6.34 3.34 -3.26
N SER A 179 5.88 4.57 -3.07
CA SER A 179 4.67 4.86 -2.31
C SER A 179 3.54 4.05 -2.93
N ILE A 180 2.71 3.39 -2.11
CA ILE A 180 1.55 2.60 -2.57
C ILE A 180 0.70 3.35 -3.63
N HIS A 181 0.68 4.68 -3.55
CA HIS A 181 0.08 5.59 -4.53
C HIS A 181 0.54 5.43 -5.98
N THR A 182 1.81 5.06 -6.21
CA THR A 182 2.35 4.83 -7.56
C THR A 182 1.64 3.67 -8.26
N HIS A 183 1.00 2.79 -7.50
CA HIS A 183 0.21 1.70 -8.03
C HIS A 183 -1.21 2.12 -8.45
N TYR A 184 -1.69 3.26 -7.96
CA TYR A 184 -3.06 3.76 -8.15
C TYR A 184 -3.02 5.20 -8.65
N PRO A 185 -2.67 5.44 -9.94
CA PRO A 185 -2.33 6.76 -10.47
C PRO A 185 -3.49 7.76 -10.47
N TRP A 186 -4.73 7.30 -10.32
CA TRP A 186 -5.90 8.16 -10.19
C TRP A 186 -6.11 8.71 -8.77
N THR A 187 -5.36 8.20 -7.78
CA THR A 187 -5.56 8.55 -6.37
C THR A 187 -4.81 9.80 -5.96
N CYS A 188 -5.38 10.53 -5.01
CA CYS A 188 -4.74 11.66 -4.34
C CYS A 188 -4.25 11.23 -2.95
N ARG A 189 -3.25 11.95 -2.41
CA ARG A 189 -2.68 11.67 -1.08
C ARG A 189 -3.50 12.34 0.04
N PRO A 190 -3.61 11.70 1.23
CA PRO A 190 -3.26 10.31 1.51
C PRO A 190 -4.26 9.33 0.87
N LEU A 191 -3.87 8.05 0.74
CA LEU A 191 -4.69 7.03 0.10
C LEU A 191 -5.93 6.76 0.96
N MET A 192 -7.11 6.89 0.36
CA MET A 192 -8.39 6.64 1.01
C MET A 192 -9.20 5.69 0.16
N ALA A 193 -9.77 4.67 0.78
CA ALA A 193 -10.64 3.71 0.14
C ALA A 193 -11.96 3.59 0.89
N ASN A 194 -13.08 3.42 0.19
CA ASN A 194 -14.28 2.90 0.87
C ASN A 194 -14.14 1.39 1.07
N ALA A 195 -14.70 0.86 2.15
CA ALA A 195 -14.75 -0.57 2.37
C ALA A 195 -15.71 -1.25 1.37
N PRO A 196 -15.40 -2.48 0.90
CA PRO A 196 -16.34 -3.32 0.16
C PRO A 196 -17.43 -3.83 1.11
N MET A 197 -18.43 -3.00 1.38
CA MET A 197 -19.56 -3.34 2.25
C MET A 197 -20.63 -4.05 1.43
N ALA A 198 -20.68 -5.38 1.47
CA ALA A 198 -21.65 -6.14 0.71
C ALA A 198 -23.09 -5.70 1.02
N GLY A 199 -23.87 -5.38 -0.02
CA GLY A 199 -25.23 -4.83 0.10
C GLY A 199 -25.32 -3.32 0.38
N PHE A 200 -24.19 -2.62 0.56
CA PHE A 200 -24.13 -1.17 0.80
C PHE A 200 -23.25 -0.43 -0.20
N ALA A 201 -22.09 -1.00 -0.55
CA ALA A 201 -21.11 -0.41 -1.45
C ALA A 201 -21.28 -0.99 -2.86
N GLY A 202 -22.18 -0.40 -3.64
CA GLY A 202 -22.35 -0.69 -5.05
C GLY A 202 -21.51 0.21 -5.98
N SER A 203 -21.81 0.12 -7.27
CA SER A 203 -21.19 0.89 -8.36
C SER A 203 -21.20 2.41 -8.10
N ARG A 204 -22.31 2.96 -7.62
CA ARG A 204 -22.51 4.40 -7.35
C ARG A 204 -21.51 4.92 -6.32
N LEU A 205 -21.39 4.24 -5.17
CA LEU A 205 -20.43 4.63 -4.13
C LEU A 205 -18.99 4.47 -4.62
N ALA A 206 -18.67 3.33 -5.21
CA ALA A 206 -17.31 3.03 -5.66
C ALA A 206 -16.83 4.05 -6.70
N THR A 207 -17.64 4.34 -7.73
CA THR A 207 -17.28 5.31 -8.77
C THR A 207 -17.17 6.74 -8.21
N ALA A 208 -18.07 7.17 -7.33
CA ALA A 208 -17.98 8.49 -6.69
C ALA A 208 -16.69 8.66 -5.87
N VAL A 209 -16.28 7.63 -5.12
CA VAL A 209 -15.02 7.62 -4.36
C VAL A 209 -13.80 7.64 -5.28
N THR A 210 -13.81 6.82 -6.35
CA THR A 210 -12.73 6.81 -7.34
C THR A 210 -12.57 8.17 -8.02
N ILE A 211 -13.67 8.79 -8.46
CA ILE A 211 -13.69 10.10 -9.12
C ILE A 211 -13.16 11.20 -8.18
N ALA A 212 -13.37 11.09 -6.87
CA ALA A 212 -12.82 12.02 -5.88
C ALA A 212 -11.33 11.78 -5.53
N GLY A 213 -10.66 10.91 -6.28
CA GLY A 213 -9.25 10.56 -6.07
C GLY A 213 -9.04 9.60 -4.90
N GLY A 214 -10.06 8.83 -4.52
CA GLY A 214 -9.94 7.68 -3.63
C GLY A 214 -9.85 6.36 -4.40
N VAL A 215 -9.91 5.25 -3.68
CA VAL A 215 -10.09 3.91 -4.24
C VAL A 215 -11.52 3.45 -3.93
N GLY A 216 -12.35 3.41 -4.98
CA GLY A 216 -13.69 2.87 -4.92
C GLY A 216 -13.70 1.36 -4.79
N PHE A 217 -14.41 0.79 -3.83
CA PHE A 217 -14.66 -0.66 -3.74
C PHE A 217 -16.14 -1.00 -3.89
N ILE A 218 -16.42 -2.05 -4.67
CA ILE A 218 -17.71 -2.74 -4.69
C ILE A 218 -17.65 -3.95 -3.76
N GLY A 219 -18.66 -4.13 -2.91
CA GLY A 219 -18.77 -5.27 -1.99
C GLY A 219 -19.53 -6.45 -2.59
N ALA A 220 -18.85 -7.54 -2.90
CA ALA A 220 -19.47 -8.76 -3.40
C ALA A 220 -19.85 -9.71 -2.24
N ALA A 221 -21.08 -10.23 -2.30
CA ALA A 221 -21.52 -11.36 -1.50
C ALA A 221 -21.53 -12.63 -2.36
N VAL A 222 -22.67 -13.33 -2.43
CA VAL A 222 -22.84 -14.58 -3.18
C VAL A 222 -23.27 -14.37 -4.63
N ASP A 223 -23.78 -13.19 -4.98
CA ASP A 223 -24.35 -12.90 -6.30
C ASP A 223 -23.30 -12.30 -7.25
N MET A 224 -22.70 -13.16 -8.07
CA MET A 224 -21.67 -12.77 -9.04
C MET A 224 -22.26 -12.10 -10.30
N GLU A 225 -23.54 -12.32 -10.61
CA GLU A 225 -24.22 -11.67 -11.73
C GLU A 225 -24.46 -10.20 -11.39
N LEU A 226 -24.94 -9.91 -10.18
CA LEU A 226 -25.05 -8.55 -9.66
C LEU A 226 -23.70 -7.84 -9.65
N LEU A 227 -22.64 -8.51 -9.18
CA LEU A 227 -21.29 -7.94 -9.21
C LEU A 227 -20.86 -7.58 -10.64
N SER A 228 -21.10 -8.47 -11.62
CA SER A 228 -20.78 -8.21 -13.02
C SER A 228 -21.52 -6.97 -13.54
N MET A 229 -22.84 -6.87 -13.29
CA MET A 229 -23.63 -5.70 -13.68
C MET A 229 -23.11 -4.41 -13.05
N GLN A 230 -22.75 -4.43 -11.77
CA GLN A 230 -22.19 -3.25 -11.09
C GLN A 230 -20.82 -2.84 -11.65
N LEU A 231 -19.99 -3.80 -12.09
CA LEU A 231 -18.71 -3.51 -12.74
C LEU A 231 -18.89 -2.94 -14.15
N GLU A 232 -19.89 -3.38 -14.91
CA GLU A 232 -20.26 -2.80 -16.21
C GLU A 232 -20.75 -1.35 -16.06
N GLU A 233 -21.60 -1.09 -15.07
CA GLU A 233 -22.04 0.26 -14.73
C GLU A 233 -20.86 1.13 -14.32
N ALA A 234 -20.00 0.64 -13.44
CA ALA A 234 -18.81 1.37 -13.01
C ALA A 234 -17.88 1.69 -14.20
N THR A 235 -17.69 0.74 -15.12
CA THR A 235 -16.92 0.95 -16.35
C THR A 235 -17.51 2.08 -17.19
N SER A 236 -18.84 2.08 -17.37
CA SER A 236 -19.55 3.10 -18.16
C SER A 236 -19.46 4.50 -17.52
N VAL A 237 -19.65 4.61 -16.21
CA VAL A 237 -19.53 5.88 -15.47
C VAL A 237 -18.10 6.42 -15.54
N LEU A 238 -17.10 5.57 -15.34
CA LEU A 238 -15.71 6.00 -15.32
C LEU A 238 -15.20 6.39 -16.70
N ALA A 239 -15.67 5.72 -17.77
CA ALA A 239 -15.35 6.06 -19.15
C ALA A 239 -15.81 7.48 -19.57
N THR A 240 -16.84 8.02 -18.92
CA THR A 240 -17.35 9.38 -19.17
C THR A 240 -16.87 10.42 -18.15
N SER A 241 -16.06 10.00 -17.18
CA SER A 241 -15.51 10.87 -16.15
C SER A 241 -14.22 11.58 -16.62
N HIS A 242 -13.68 12.45 -15.77
CA HIS A 242 -12.39 13.10 -16.01
C HIS A 242 -11.18 12.22 -15.65
N LEU A 243 -11.41 10.99 -15.18
CA LEU A 243 -10.34 10.08 -14.78
C LEU A 243 -9.59 9.56 -15.99
N SER A 244 -8.28 9.71 -15.98
CA SER A 244 -7.38 9.10 -16.96
C SER A 244 -6.43 8.17 -16.22
N THR A 245 -6.43 6.90 -16.60
CA THR A 245 -5.48 5.89 -16.11
C THR A 245 -4.78 5.23 -17.28
N THR A 246 -3.47 5.04 -17.17
CA THR A 246 -2.66 4.31 -18.16
C THR A 246 -2.61 2.82 -17.88
N ARG A 247 -3.24 2.36 -16.78
CA ARG A 247 -3.25 0.94 -16.41
C ARG A 247 -4.30 0.14 -17.19
N PRO A 248 -4.03 -1.14 -17.46
CA PRO A 248 -4.96 -2.03 -18.18
C PRO A 248 -6.10 -2.56 -17.30
N THR A 249 -6.22 -2.09 -16.06
CA THR A 249 -7.24 -2.51 -15.09
C THR A 249 -8.28 -1.42 -14.91
N LEU A 250 -9.52 -1.83 -14.62
CA LEU A 250 -10.59 -0.91 -14.23
C LEU A 250 -10.22 -0.25 -12.89
N PRO A 251 -10.25 1.09 -12.73
CA PRO A 251 -9.79 1.78 -11.51
C PRO A 251 -10.81 1.69 -10.35
N ILE A 252 -11.24 0.47 -10.06
CA ILE A 252 -12.17 0.07 -9.01
C ILE A 252 -11.61 -1.18 -8.34
N GLY A 253 -11.83 -1.29 -7.05
CA GLY A 253 -11.62 -2.50 -6.28
C GLY A 253 -12.90 -3.32 -6.13
N VAL A 254 -12.76 -4.62 -5.94
CA VAL A 254 -13.85 -5.52 -5.55
C VAL A 254 -13.46 -6.25 -4.27
N GLY A 255 -14.39 -6.43 -3.35
CA GLY A 255 -14.15 -7.22 -2.13
C GLY A 255 -14.95 -8.51 -2.12
N PHE A 256 -14.31 -9.60 -1.70
CA PHE A 256 -14.91 -10.92 -1.57
C PHE A 256 -14.87 -11.40 -0.12
N LEU A 257 -15.99 -11.98 0.32
CA LEU A 257 -16.07 -12.81 1.51
C LEU A 257 -15.65 -14.23 1.13
N VAL A 258 -14.45 -14.62 1.53
CA VAL A 258 -13.80 -15.89 1.13
C VAL A 258 -14.62 -17.12 1.55
N PHE A 259 -15.34 -17.04 2.67
CA PHE A 259 -16.22 -18.13 3.13
C PHE A 259 -17.53 -18.27 2.35
N ALA A 260 -18.00 -17.20 1.70
CA ALA A 260 -19.34 -17.13 1.12
C ALA A 260 -19.34 -17.28 -0.41
N ALA A 261 -18.36 -16.66 -1.08
CA ALA A 261 -18.23 -16.74 -2.52
C ALA A 261 -17.51 -18.02 -2.96
N LYS A 262 -17.77 -18.46 -4.20
CA LYS A 262 -17.01 -19.54 -4.84
C LYS A 262 -15.85 -18.95 -5.62
N VAL A 263 -14.65 -19.51 -5.43
CA VAL A 263 -13.42 -18.95 -6.00
C VAL A 263 -13.44 -18.98 -7.53
N GLU A 264 -14.03 -20.01 -8.14
CA GLU A 264 -14.13 -20.16 -9.59
C GLU A 264 -15.03 -19.08 -10.21
N ASP A 265 -16.20 -18.83 -9.59
CA ASP A 265 -17.16 -17.84 -10.07
C ASP A 265 -16.59 -16.42 -9.91
N ALA A 266 -15.97 -16.14 -8.75
CA ALA A 266 -15.27 -14.87 -8.52
C ALA A 266 -14.11 -14.66 -9.51
N ALA A 267 -13.33 -15.71 -9.80
CA ALA A 267 -12.23 -15.65 -10.75
C ALA A 267 -12.72 -15.35 -12.17
N ALA A 268 -13.88 -15.89 -12.57
CA ALA A 268 -14.47 -15.60 -13.88
C ALA A 268 -14.85 -14.11 -14.02
N VAL A 269 -15.48 -13.52 -13.00
CA VAL A 269 -15.81 -12.08 -12.99
C VAL A 269 -14.54 -11.23 -13.02
N VAL A 270 -13.54 -11.58 -12.21
CA VAL A 270 -12.24 -10.88 -12.17
C VAL A 270 -11.51 -10.95 -13.50
N ALA A 271 -11.48 -12.10 -14.16
CA ALA A 271 -10.83 -12.27 -15.46
C ALA A 271 -11.50 -11.43 -16.57
N HIS A 272 -12.83 -11.27 -16.48
CA HIS A 272 -13.60 -10.47 -17.43
C HIS A 272 -13.37 -8.97 -17.22
N HIS A 273 -13.62 -8.47 -16.01
CA HIS A 273 -13.66 -7.03 -15.71
C HIS A 273 -12.32 -6.42 -15.31
N ARG A 274 -11.36 -7.25 -14.85
CA ARG A 274 -10.00 -6.84 -14.43
C ARG A 274 -10.01 -5.64 -13.47
N PRO A 275 -10.68 -5.72 -12.31
CA PRO A 275 -10.65 -4.66 -11.30
C PRO A 275 -9.21 -4.40 -10.85
N ALA A 276 -8.85 -3.14 -10.56
CA ALA A 276 -7.49 -2.80 -10.17
C ALA A 276 -7.08 -3.43 -8.84
N ILE A 277 -8.04 -3.68 -7.95
CA ILE A 277 -7.78 -4.26 -6.63
C ILE A 277 -8.81 -5.35 -6.32
N ILE A 278 -8.34 -6.44 -5.72
CA ILE A 278 -9.16 -7.52 -5.20
C ILE A 278 -8.89 -7.61 -3.70
N LEU A 279 -9.89 -7.30 -2.89
CA LEU A 279 -9.81 -7.39 -1.43
C LEU A 279 -10.40 -8.71 -0.95
N LEU A 280 -9.59 -9.52 -0.29
CA LEU A 280 -10.00 -10.80 0.29
C LEU A 280 -10.19 -10.65 1.80
N SER A 281 -11.30 -11.17 2.32
CA SER A 281 -11.63 -11.09 3.74
C SER A 281 -12.35 -12.32 4.24
N CYS A 282 -12.31 -12.54 5.55
CA CYS A 282 -13.11 -13.54 6.26
C CYS A 282 -12.96 -14.98 5.73
N PRO A 283 -11.74 -15.54 5.65
CA PRO A 283 -11.57 -16.93 5.25
C PRO A 283 -12.06 -17.89 6.34
N PRO A 284 -12.54 -19.09 5.98
CA PRO A 284 -12.73 -20.19 6.92
C PRO A 284 -11.42 -20.61 7.61
N ALA A 285 -10.32 -20.67 6.86
CA ALA A 285 -8.98 -20.96 7.35
C ALA A 285 -7.90 -20.12 6.62
N PRO A 286 -6.73 -19.85 7.23
CA PRO A 286 -5.67 -19.06 6.58
C PRO A 286 -5.25 -19.58 5.20
N GLN A 287 -5.32 -20.89 4.96
CA GLN A 287 -4.96 -21.51 3.67
C GLN A 287 -5.91 -21.12 2.53
N ASP A 288 -7.14 -20.73 2.83
CA ASP A 288 -8.10 -20.26 1.82
C ASP A 288 -7.64 -18.95 1.20
N PHE A 289 -6.96 -18.08 1.94
CA PHE A 289 -6.33 -16.89 1.36
C PHE A 289 -5.30 -17.26 0.29
N ALA A 290 -4.50 -18.31 0.50
CA ALA A 290 -3.50 -18.73 -0.48
C ALA A 290 -4.16 -19.29 -1.76
N LEU A 291 -5.22 -20.10 -1.60
CA LEU A 291 -6.02 -20.60 -2.72
C LEU A 291 -6.60 -19.45 -3.55
N TRP A 292 -7.26 -18.51 -2.88
CA TRP A 292 -7.87 -17.35 -3.53
C TRP A 292 -6.83 -16.44 -4.17
N THR A 293 -5.73 -16.15 -3.48
CA THR A 293 -4.64 -15.31 -4.01
C THR A 293 -4.10 -15.89 -5.31
N LYS A 294 -3.85 -17.20 -5.36
CA LYS A 294 -3.39 -17.88 -6.57
C LYS A 294 -4.43 -17.80 -7.69
N ALA A 295 -5.70 -18.05 -7.40
CA ALA A 295 -6.77 -18.01 -8.40
C ALA A 295 -6.95 -16.60 -8.99
N MET A 296 -6.96 -15.57 -8.13
CA MET A 296 -7.09 -14.18 -8.53
C MET A 296 -5.90 -13.69 -9.37
N HIS A 297 -4.68 -14.12 -9.01
CA HIS A 297 -3.49 -13.79 -9.80
C HIS A 297 -3.52 -14.44 -11.19
N VAL A 298 -4.04 -15.67 -11.31
CA VAL A 298 -4.25 -16.31 -12.62
C VAL A 298 -5.34 -15.60 -13.42
N ALA A 299 -6.44 -15.21 -12.78
CA ALA A 299 -7.57 -14.54 -13.42
C ALA A 299 -7.19 -13.16 -13.96
N SER A 300 -6.47 -12.36 -13.17
CA SER A 300 -6.01 -11.04 -13.57
C SER A 300 -4.63 -10.71 -12.97
N PRO A 301 -3.53 -11.05 -13.68
CA PRO A 301 -2.17 -10.86 -13.19
C PRO A 301 -1.75 -9.41 -12.93
N LYS A 302 -2.56 -8.44 -13.36
CA LYS A 302 -2.32 -6.99 -13.18
C LYS A 302 -3.18 -6.38 -12.07
N SER A 303 -4.14 -7.14 -11.53
CA SER A 303 -4.91 -6.74 -10.36
C SER A 303 -4.04 -6.91 -9.12
N HIS A 304 -4.08 -5.91 -8.24
CA HIS A 304 -3.43 -6.01 -6.93
C HIS A 304 -4.33 -6.77 -5.95
N ILE A 305 -3.74 -7.52 -5.04
CA ILE A 305 -4.46 -8.32 -4.04
C ILE A 305 -4.24 -7.71 -2.66
N TRP A 306 -5.32 -7.22 -2.05
CA TRP A 306 -5.34 -6.74 -0.68
C TRP A 306 -5.96 -7.82 0.21
N ILE A 307 -5.38 -8.06 1.39
CA ILE A 307 -5.92 -9.04 2.33
C ILE A 307 -6.24 -8.37 3.65
N GLN A 308 -7.50 -8.50 4.10
CA GLN A 308 -7.99 -7.93 5.35
C GLN A 308 -7.91 -8.92 6.50
N ILE A 309 -7.27 -8.50 7.59
CA ILE A 309 -7.05 -9.28 8.81
C ILE A 309 -7.12 -8.40 10.06
N ALA A 310 -7.33 -9.02 11.23
CA ALA A 310 -7.55 -8.32 12.50
C ALA A 310 -6.47 -8.56 13.58
N GLY A 311 -5.38 -9.27 13.25
CA GLY A 311 -4.37 -9.68 14.23
C GLY A 311 -2.95 -9.77 13.69
N VAL A 312 -1.97 -9.53 14.56
CA VAL A 312 -0.54 -9.44 14.21
C VAL A 312 0.01 -10.77 13.69
N ALA A 313 -0.30 -11.89 14.36
CA ALA A 313 0.15 -13.22 13.92
C ALA A 313 -0.41 -13.57 12.53
N ALA A 314 -1.68 -13.27 12.29
CA ALA A 314 -2.32 -13.47 10.99
C ALA A 314 -1.68 -12.58 9.90
N ALA A 315 -1.22 -11.37 10.24
CA ALA A 315 -0.52 -10.49 9.31
C ALA A 315 0.76 -11.15 8.78
N VAL A 316 1.57 -11.70 9.68
CA VAL A 316 2.83 -12.39 9.35
C VAL A 316 2.56 -13.69 8.60
N GLU A 317 1.58 -14.48 9.03
CA GLU A 317 1.19 -15.73 8.36
C GLU A 317 0.71 -15.47 6.92
N VAL A 318 -0.18 -14.49 6.72
CA VAL A 318 -0.67 -14.13 5.39
C VAL A 318 0.44 -13.56 4.51
N ALA A 319 1.35 -12.76 5.07
CA ALA A 319 2.52 -12.27 4.34
C ALA A 319 3.36 -13.44 3.78
N GLN A 320 3.60 -14.47 4.60
CA GLN A 320 4.35 -15.67 4.20
C GLN A 320 3.60 -16.51 3.16
N LEU A 321 2.30 -16.73 3.37
CA LEU A 321 1.50 -17.62 2.52
C LEU A 321 1.13 -17.00 1.17
N CYS A 322 0.85 -15.70 1.16
CA CYS A 322 0.17 -15.04 0.04
C CYS A 322 1.02 -13.95 -0.63
N SER A 323 2.00 -13.37 0.07
CA SER A 323 2.76 -12.20 -0.42
C SER A 323 1.85 -11.11 -1.03
N PRO A 324 0.85 -10.60 -0.28
CA PRO A 324 -0.14 -9.67 -0.82
C PRO A 324 0.47 -8.32 -1.20
N ASP A 325 -0.17 -7.62 -2.13
CA ASP A 325 0.21 -6.26 -2.52
C ASP A 325 -0.07 -5.23 -1.42
N ALA A 326 -1.01 -5.52 -0.51
CA ALA A 326 -1.22 -4.76 0.73
C ALA A 326 -1.93 -5.59 1.80
N LEU A 327 -1.71 -5.25 3.06
CA LEU A 327 -2.47 -5.77 4.19
C LEU A 327 -3.43 -4.70 4.72
N VAL A 328 -4.70 -5.03 4.86
CA VAL A 328 -5.69 -4.20 5.53
C VAL A 328 -5.81 -4.67 6.97
N LEU A 329 -5.36 -3.84 7.92
CA LEU A 329 -5.46 -4.12 9.35
C LEU A 329 -6.76 -3.53 9.91
N GLN A 330 -7.75 -4.39 10.11
CA GLN A 330 -9.06 -4.02 10.64
C GLN A 330 -9.03 -4.04 12.18
N ALA A 331 -9.09 -2.85 12.77
CA ALA A 331 -9.22 -2.68 14.20
C ALA A 331 -10.63 -3.05 14.70
N ALA A 332 -10.73 -3.39 15.99
CA ALA A 332 -11.98 -3.77 16.67
C ALA A 332 -13.06 -2.68 16.71
N ASP A 333 -12.70 -1.45 16.34
CA ASP A 333 -13.59 -0.30 16.22
C ASP A 333 -14.35 -0.26 14.88
N ALA A 334 -14.01 -1.12 13.92
CA ALA A 334 -14.72 -1.23 12.65
C ALA A 334 -16.17 -1.67 12.84
N GLY A 335 -17.06 -1.15 11.99
CA GLY A 335 -18.44 -1.62 11.88
C GLY A 335 -18.53 -2.90 11.07
N GLY A 336 -19.59 -3.68 11.31
CA GLY A 336 -19.77 -4.96 10.64
C GLY A 336 -18.79 -6.01 11.14
N HIS A 337 -18.59 -7.05 10.33
CA HIS A 337 -17.83 -8.23 10.74
C HIS A 337 -16.32 -8.05 10.73
N GLY A 338 -15.67 -8.64 11.72
CA GLY A 338 -14.22 -8.65 11.85
C GLY A 338 -13.73 -9.75 12.80
N GLY A 339 -12.44 -10.05 12.77
CA GLY A 339 -11.85 -11.10 13.61
C GLY A 339 -11.95 -10.78 15.11
N LEU A 340 -12.20 -11.81 15.93
CA LEU A 340 -12.26 -11.75 17.39
C LEU A 340 -11.21 -12.72 18.00
N PRO A 341 -10.43 -12.30 19.02
CA PRO A 341 -10.38 -10.96 19.59
C PRO A 341 -9.76 -9.95 18.62
N GLY A 342 -9.96 -8.66 18.86
CA GLY A 342 -9.36 -7.59 18.06
C GLY A 342 -8.76 -6.49 18.94
N ALA A 343 -7.85 -5.71 18.37
CA ALA A 343 -7.21 -4.56 19.02
C ALA A 343 -7.66 -3.24 18.38
N GLY A 344 -7.47 -2.13 19.09
CA GLY A 344 -7.66 -0.79 18.52
C GLY A 344 -6.56 -0.43 17.51
N LEU A 345 -6.86 0.52 16.62
CA LEU A 345 -5.96 0.92 15.52
C LEU A 345 -4.56 1.32 16.00
N VAL A 346 -4.51 2.07 17.11
CA VAL A 346 -3.27 2.63 17.69
C VAL A 346 -2.32 1.56 18.20
N SER A 347 -2.82 0.38 18.59
CA SER A 347 -1.99 -0.75 19.02
C SER A 347 -1.74 -1.71 17.86
N LEU A 348 -2.78 -2.04 17.09
CA LEU A 348 -2.71 -3.05 16.04
C LEU A 348 -1.71 -2.69 14.94
N VAL A 349 -1.79 -1.47 14.40
CA VAL A 349 -1.00 -1.06 13.23
C VAL A 349 0.52 -1.05 13.52
N PRO A 350 1.02 -0.36 14.56
CA PRO A 350 2.47 -0.31 14.80
C PRO A 350 3.04 -1.66 15.26
N GLU A 351 2.28 -2.46 16.00
CA GLU A 351 2.71 -3.81 16.40
C GLU A 351 2.83 -4.73 15.18
N ALA A 352 1.84 -4.72 14.28
CA ALA A 352 1.87 -5.48 13.05
C ALA A 352 3.01 -5.04 12.12
N ARG A 353 3.24 -3.73 11.97
CA ARG A 353 4.40 -3.19 11.22
C ARG A 353 5.71 -3.74 11.76
N SER A 354 5.92 -3.65 13.08
CA SER A 354 7.12 -4.15 13.75
C SER A 354 7.32 -5.66 13.55
N ALA A 355 6.22 -6.44 13.61
CA ALA A 355 6.25 -7.87 13.40
C ALA A 355 6.57 -8.25 11.95
N LEU A 356 5.98 -7.55 10.97
CA LEU A 356 6.27 -7.75 9.55
C LEU A 356 7.71 -7.39 9.21
N ASP A 357 8.25 -6.31 9.78
CA ASP A 357 9.66 -5.92 9.60
C ASP A 357 10.59 -7.02 10.12
N THR A 358 10.32 -7.50 11.34
CA THR A 358 11.09 -8.59 11.97
C THR A 358 11.01 -9.88 11.17
N ALA A 359 9.85 -10.17 10.58
CA ALA A 359 9.60 -11.35 9.78
C ALA A 359 10.12 -11.25 8.33
N GLY A 360 10.73 -10.13 7.93
CA GLY A 360 11.32 -9.94 6.60
C GLY A 360 10.35 -9.43 5.52
N PHE A 361 9.24 -8.81 5.91
CA PHE A 361 8.25 -8.22 5.01
C PHE A 361 8.12 -6.69 5.15
N PRO A 362 9.22 -5.91 5.14
CA PRO A 362 9.18 -4.46 5.38
C PRO A 362 8.41 -3.68 4.30
N ASN A 363 8.30 -4.26 3.11
CA ASN A 363 7.75 -3.58 1.93
C ASN A 363 6.26 -3.86 1.68
N ILE A 364 5.60 -4.70 2.49
CA ILE A 364 4.15 -4.89 2.37
C ILE A 364 3.45 -3.69 3.02
N PRO A 365 2.75 -2.85 2.25
CA PRO A 365 2.10 -1.67 2.79
C PRO A 365 0.91 -2.03 3.67
N ILE A 366 0.68 -1.22 4.70
CA ILE A 366 -0.42 -1.40 5.65
C ILE A 366 -1.50 -0.35 5.39
N ILE A 367 -2.74 -0.81 5.22
CA ILE A 367 -3.94 0.02 5.18
C ILE A 367 -4.65 -0.09 6.52
N GLY A 368 -4.81 1.03 7.22
CA GLY A 368 -5.51 1.07 8.52
C GLY A 368 -7.03 1.10 8.33
N ALA A 369 -7.76 0.27 9.08
CA ALA A 369 -9.22 0.24 9.03
C ALA A 369 -9.84 0.16 10.43
N GLY A 370 -11.04 0.72 10.58
CA GLY A 370 -11.81 0.68 11.83
C GLY A 370 -11.65 1.90 12.72
N GLY A 371 -12.78 2.45 13.21
CA GLY A 371 -12.81 3.65 14.07
C GLY A 371 -12.49 4.98 13.38
N ILE A 372 -12.20 4.98 12.07
CA ILE A 372 -11.83 6.18 11.32
C ILE A 372 -13.09 6.79 10.70
N SER A 373 -13.47 8.00 11.15
CA SER A 373 -14.69 8.68 10.69
C SER A 373 -14.52 10.18 10.42
N ASP A 374 -13.33 10.73 10.67
CA ASP A 374 -12.98 12.10 10.31
C ASP A 374 -11.48 12.21 9.96
N GLY A 375 -11.02 13.40 9.58
CA GLY A 375 -9.62 13.64 9.23
C GLY A 375 -8.62 13.40 10.38
N ARG A 376 -9.04 13.52 11.65
CA ARG A 376 -8.17 13.22 12.81
C ARG A 376 -7.89 11.72 12.89
N GLY A 377 -8.91 10.89 12.63
CA GLY A 377 -8.75 9.44 12.53
C GLY A 377 -7.81 9.03 11.41
N VAL A 378 -7.89 9.71 10.24
CA VAL A 378 -6.94 9.49 9.13
C VAL A 378 -5.53 9.85 9.57
N ALA A 379 -5.33 11.03 10.16
CA ALA A 379 -4.02 11.46 10.65
C ALA A 379 -3.44 10.49 11.68
N ALA A 380 -4.26 9.97 12.60
CA ALA A 380 -3.85 8.96 13.58
C ALA A 380 -3.40 7.66 12.92
N ALA A 381 -4.14 7.16 11.92
CA ALA A 381 -3.77 5.96 11.17
C ALA A 381 -2.39 6.11 10.49
N LEU A 382 -2.17 7.25 9.82
CA LEU A 382 -0.90 7.55 9.17
C LEU A 382 0.25 7.67 10.18
N ALA A 383 0.02 8.35 11.31
CA ALA A 383 1.00 8.47 12.38
C ALA A 383 1.37 7.11 13.02
N CYS A 384 0.43 6.16 13.03
CA CYS A 384 0.68 4.79 13.46
C CYS A 384 1.46 3.93 12.44
N GLY A 385 1.71 4.45 11.23
CA GLY A 385 2.48 3.77 10.19
C GLY A 385 1.64 3.12 9.08
N ALA A 386 0.33 3.42 9.00
CA ALA A 386 -0.45 3.05 7.82
C ALA A 386 -0.09 3.95 6.62
N GLU A 387 -0.12 3.40 5.41
CA GLU A 387 0.12 4.12 4.16
C GLU A 387 -1.17 4.59 3.48
N GLY A 388 -2.31 4.18 4.03
CA GLY A 388 -3.64 4.55 3.59
C GLY A 388 -4.70 4.09 4.58
N VAL A 389 -5.95 4.43 4.30
CA VAL A 389 -7.10 4.06 5.15
C VAL A 389 -8.21 3.40 4.36
N LEU A 390 -8.84 2.39 4.96
CA LEU A 390 -10.08 1.77 4.48
C LEU A 390 -11.23 2.17 5.40
N LEU A 391 -12.25 2.81 4.82
CA LEU A 391 -13.30 3.53 5.54
C LEU A 391 -14.66 2.88 5.27
N GLY A 392 -15.36 2.45 6.32
CA GLY A 392 -16.70 1.87 6.20
C GLY A 392 -17.78 2.86 6.62
N THR A 393 -17.98 2.97 7.93
CA THR A 393 -19.12 3.69 8.54
C THR A 393 -19.32 5.11 8.05
N VAL A 394 -18.24 5.88 7.78
CA VAL A 394 -18.37 7.25 7.25
C VAL A 394 -19.14 7.31 5.92
N PHE A 395 -19.03 6.29 5.07
CA PHE A 395 -19.74 6.22 3.79
C PHE A 395 -21.19 5.75 3.93
N LEU A 396 -21.62 5.23 5.09
CA LEU A 396 -23.04 4.99 5.38
C LEU A 396 -23.83 6.32 5.47
N ALA A 397 -23.15 7.45 5.64
CA ALA A 397 -23.70 8.80 5.55
C ALA A 397 -23.49 9.46 4.18
N SER A 398 -23.29 8.66 3.11
CA SER A 398 -23.22 9.18 1.73
C SER A 398 -24.58 9.12 1.02
N ARG A 399 -24.74 9.81 -0.13
CA ARG A 399 -25.93 9.71 -0.99
C ARG A 399 -25.86 8.51 -1.95
N GLU A 400 -24.66 7.99 -2.13
CA GLU A 400 -24.30 6.97 -3.11
C GLU A 400 -24.29 5.55 -2.52
N VAL A 401 -24.35 5.43 -1.20
CA VAL A 401 -24.52 4.14 -0.51
C VAL A 401 -25.90 3.56 -0.84
N ASP A 402 -25.93 2.25 -1.07
CA ASP A 402 -27.16 1.50 -1.26
C ASP A 402 -27.72 1.12 0.11
N LEU A 403 -28.99 1.41 0.33
CA LEU A 403 -29.68 1.11 1.59
C LEU A 403 -31.06 0.53 1.28
N SER A 404 -31.43 -0.52 2.01
CA SER A 404 -32.74 -1.14 1.87
C SER A 404 -33.87 -0.33 2.52
N ALA A 405 -33.54 0.60 3.42
CA ALA A 405 -34.46 1.60 3.96
C ALA A 405 -33.67 2.84 4.45
N ASN A 406 -34.30 4.02 4.38
CA ASN A 406 -33.67 5.29 4.77
C ASN A 406 -33.39 5.36 6.28
N GLU A 407 -34.22 4.68 7.08
CA GLU A 407 -34.14 4.62 8.54
C GLU A 407 -32.80 4.06 9.03
N TYR A 408 -32.10 3.27 8.20
CA TYR A 408 -30.73 2.85 8.48
C TYR A 408 -29.80 4.05 8.59
N GLN A 409 -29.82 4.95 7.60
CA GLN A 409 -28.98 6.15 7.59
C GLN A 409 -29.40 7.14 8.67
N GLU A 410 -30.70 7.28 8.93
CA GLU A 410 -31.20 8.09 10.04
C GLU A 410 -30.65 7.60 11.38
N ALA A 411 -30.70 6.29 11.63
CA ALA A 411 -30.14 5.69 12.85
C ALA A 411 -28.63 5.91 12.98
N ILE A 412 -27.89 5.91 11.86
CA ILE A 412 -26.46 6.25 11.83
C ILE A 412 -26.22 7.70 12.24
N LEU A 413 -27.02 8.65 11.73
CA LEU A 413 -26.87 10.08 12.01
C LEU A 413 -27.32 10.47 13.42
N GLU A 414 -28.33 9.78 13.95
CA GLU A 414 -28.82 9.98 15.32
C GLU A 414 -27.88 9.39 16.38
N ALA A 415 -27.05 8.43 16.02
CA ALA A 415 -26.15 7.79 16.96
C ALA A 415 -25.13 8.78 17.54
N VAL A 416 -24.93 8.67 18.85
CA VAL A 416 -23.97 9.45 19.63
C VAL A 416 -23.24 8.53 20.59
N ASP A 417 -22.07 8.93 21.06
CA ASP A 417 -21.25 8.12 21.97
C ASP A 417 -20.99 6.71 21.42
N GLY A 418 -20.42 6.65 20.21
CA GLY A 418 -20.34 5.42 19.43
C GLY A 418 -19.58 4.27 20.11
N GLY A 419 -18.68 4.55 21.06
CA GLY A 419 -18.03 3.52 21.87
C GLY A 419 -18.98 2.80 22.83
N ILE A 420 -20.09 3.44 23.20
CA ILE A 420 -21.14 2.91 24.08
C ILE A 420 -22.37 2.49 23.26
N SER A 421 -22.73 3.26 22.24
CA SER A 421 -23.91 3.01 21.41
C SER A 421 -23.67 1.93 20.34
N THR A 422 -22.45 1.39 20.22
CA THR A 422 -22.14 0.22 19.38
C THR A 422 -21.51 -0.89 20.22
N VAL A 423 -21.72 -2.13 19.80
CA VAL A 423 -21.16 -3.30 20.47
C VAL A 423 -20.84 -4.40 19.46
N ARG A 424 -19.78 -5.15 19.74
CA ARG A 424 -19.43 -6.38 19.02
C ARG A 424 -20.16 -7.56 19.64
N ALA A 425 -20.92 -8.30 18.84
CA ALA A 425 -21.57 -9.53 19.29
C ALA A 425 -21.99 -10.42 18.12
N THR A 426 -21.96 -11.73 18.32
CA THR A 426 -22.46 -12.72 17.35
C THR A 426 -23.99 -12.82 17.34
N ILE A 427 -24.67 -12.28 18.36
CA ILE A 427 -26.13 -12.38 18.48
C ILE A 427 -26.87 -11.67 17.34
N PHE A 428 -26.29 -10.58 16.79
CA PHE A 428 -26.88 -9.85 15.68
C PHE A 428 -27.10 -10.73 14.45
N ASP A 429 -26.20 -11.69 14.21
CA ASP A 429 -26.27 -12.62 13.08
C ASP A 429 -27.33 -13.69 13.27
N GLN A 430 -27.83 -13.87 14.50
CA GLN A 430 -28.85 -14.85 14.80
C GLN A 430 -30.28 -14.31 14.64
N PHE A 431 -30.44 -12.99 14.44
CA PHE A 431 -31.77 -12.39 14.28
C PHE A 431 -32.45 -12.80 12.97
N PRO A 432 -31.78 -12.79 11.80
CA PRO A 432 -32.41 -13.20 10.55
C PRO A 432 -32.52 -14.73 10.41
N GLY A 433 -31.79 -15.51 11.20
CA GLY A 433 -31.74 -16.96 11.10
C GLY A 433 -30.55 -17.59 11.85
N GLU A 434 -30.08 -18.75 11.41
CA GLU A 434 -28.81 -19.28 11.89
C GLU A 434 -27.64 -18.47 11.30
N SER A 435 -26.62 -18.21 12.12
CA SER A 435 -25.45 -17.48 11.65
C SER A 435 -24.68 -18.32 10.64
N ILE A 436 -24.35 -17.71 9.51
CA ILE A 436 -23.51 -18.29 8.46
C ILE A 436 -22.02 -17.91 8.64
N TRP A 437 -21.70 -17.06 9.62
CA TRP A 437 -20.34 -16.57 9.82
C TRP A 437 -19.46 -17.65 10.46
N PRO A 438 -18.21 -17.82 9.99
CA PRO A 438 -17.27 -18.75 10.60
C PRO A 438 -16.99 -18.41 12.07
N ALA A 439 -16.59 -19.40 12.84
CA ALA A 439 -16.08 -19.18 14.19
C ALA A 439 -14.87 -18.21 14.16
N GLY A 440 -14.75 -17.39 15.21
CA GLY A 440 -13.69 -16.36 15.28
C GLY A 440 -14.07 -15.01 14.64
N TYR A 441 -15.29 -14.89 14.11
CA TYR A 441 -15.87 -13.62 13.68
C TYR A 441 -17.08 -13.25 14.54
N ASP A 442 -17.23 -11.97 14.79
CA ASP A 442 -18.47 -11.35 15.23
C ASP A 442 -18.69 -10.07 14.41
N GLY A 443 -19.78 -9.34 14.67
CA GLY A 443 -20.01 -8.04 14.05
C GLY A 443 -20.25 -6.91 15.05
N ARG A 444 -19.76 -5.70 14.73
CA ARG A 444 -20.09 -4.47 15.46
C ARG A 444 -21.31 -3.77 14.87
N ALA A 445 -22.34 -3.61 15.68
CA ALA A 445 -23.58 -2.92 15.32
C ALA A 445 -23.99 -1.91 16.40
N LEU A 446 -24.90 -1.00 16.05
CA LEU A 446 -25.61 -0.17 17.03
C LEU A 446 -26.34 -1.05 18.04
N VAL A 447 -26.29 -0.63 19.31
CA VAL A 447 -27.07 -1.22 20.39
C VAL A 447 -28.55 -0.95 20.12
N ASN A 448 -29.28 -1.99 19.74
CA ASN A 448 -30.67 -1.92 19.32
C ASN A 448 -31.59 -2.66 20.31
N THR A 449 -32.91 -2.63 20.09
CA THR A 449 -33.85 -3.25 21.07
C THR A 449 -33.68 -4.78 21.12
N SER A 450 -33.41 -5.43 19.99
CA SER A 450 -33.14 -6.88 19.97
C SER A 450 -31.92 -7.26 20.81
N TYR A 451 -30.85 -6.45 20.79
CA TYR A 451 -29.68 -6.67 21.62
C TYR A 451 -29.98 -6.45 23.11
N LYS A 452 -30.75 -5.41 23.46
CA LYS A 452 -31.17 -5.16 24.85
C LYS A 452 -32.04 -6.29 25.39
N ASP A 453 -32.97 -6.79 24.60
CA ASP A 453 -33.81 -7.95 24.94
C ASP A 453 -32.97 -9.20 25.17
N TYR A 454 -31.96 -9.44 24.32
CA TYR A 454 -31.00 -10.53 24.51
C TYR A 454 -30.24 -10.39 25.84
N GLN A 455 -29.73 -9.20 26.17
CA GLN A 455 -29.10 -8.93 27.47
C GLN A 455 -30.07 -9.12 28.64
N GLY A 456 -31.36 -8.87 28.42
CA GLY A 456 -32.45 -9.14 29.37
C GLY A 456 -32.85 -10.62 29.48
N GLY A 457 -32.23 -11.52 28.73
CA GLY A 457 -32.46 -12.97 28.80
C GLY A 457 -33.56 -13.49 27.87
N VAL A 458 -34.04 -12.70 26.90
CA VAL A 458 -34.97 -13.19 25.88
C VAL A 458 -34.29 -14.23 24.99
N GLY A 459 -34.93 -15.39 24.83
CA GLY A 459 -34.39 -16.50 24.03
C GLY A 459 -34.30 -16.17 22.53
N VAL A 460 -33.31 -16.76 21.85
CA VAL A 460 -33.00 -16.51 20.43
C VAL A 460 -34.19 -16.73 19.49
N GLU A 461 -35.00 -17.77 19.72
CA GLU A 461 -36.18 -18.04 18.89
C GLU A 461 -37.22 -16.92 18.93
N GLU A 462 -37.43 -16.31 20.10
CA GLU A 462 -38.34 -15.18 20.22
C GLU A 462 -37.74 -13.91 19.59
N LEU A 463 -36.42 -13.72 19.69
CA LEU A 463 -35.73 -12.62 19.00
C LEU A 463 -35.85 -12.75 17.48
N ARG A 464 -35.70 -13.97 16.94
CA ARG A 464 -35.90 -14.29 15.52
C ARG A 464 -37.32 -13.97 15.07
N ARG A 465 -38.33 -14.37 15.85
CA ARG A 465 -39.74 -14.07 15.56
C ARG A 465 -40.00 -12.56 15.51
N ARG A 466 -39.54 -11.81 16.52
CA ARG A 466 -39.69 -10.34 16.56
C ARG A 466 -38.95 -9.64 15.43
N HIS A 467 -37.77 -10.14 15.07
CA HIS A 467 -37.01 -9.64 13.93
C HIS A 467 -37.76 -9.87 12.62
N ALA A 468 -38.24 -11.11 12.39
CA ALA A 468 -39.01 -11.48 11.21
C ALA A 468 -40.27 -10.61 11.07
N ASP A 469 -40.99 -10.36 12.16
CA ASP A 469 -42.16 -9.46 12.17
C ASP A 469 -41.74 -8.03 11.75
N ALA A 470 -40.67 -7.48 12.34
CA ALA A 470 -40.23 -6.11 12.10
C ALA A 470 -39.73 -5.86 10.67
N VAL A 471 -38.98 -6.80 10.06
CA VAL A 471 -38.41 -6.61 8.72
C VAL A 471 -39.45 -6.62 7.59
N THR A 472 -40.69 -7.05 7.87
CA THR A 472 -41.81 -6.93 6.92
C THR A 472 -42.28 -5.49 6.73
N GLY A 473 -41.98 -4.62 7.70
CA GLY A 473 -42.33 -3.20 7.67
C GLY A 473 -41.59 -2.42 6.56
N PRO A 474 -42.06 -1.20 6.26
CA PRO A 474 -41.43 -0.33 5.26
C PRO A 474 -40.02 0.11 5.67
N ASP A 475 -39.76 0.24 6.98
CA ASP A 475 -38.46 0.62 7.56
C ASP A 475 -37.47 -0.56 7.65
N LYS A 476 -37.89 -1.76 7.23
CA LYS A 476 -37.12 -3.02 7.28
C LYS A 476 -36.58 -3.34 8.69
N GLY A 477 -37.27 -2.87 9.73
CA GLY A 477 -36.86 -3.06 11.12
C GLY A 477 -35.69 -2.16 11.56
N PHE A 478 -35.32 -1.14 10.78
CA PHE A 478 -34.32 -0.13 11.16
C PHE A 478 -34.94 1.10 11.83
N GLY A 479 -36.24 1.33 11.65
CA GLY A 479 -37.01 2.37 12.34
C GLY A 479 -37.56 1.91 13.68
N GLY A 480 -38.18 2.84 14.41
CA GLY A 480 -38.87 2.57 15.68
C GLY A 480 -38.00 1.82 16.71
N GLU A 481 -38.37 0.58 17.01
CA GLU A 481 -37.63 -0.27 17.96
C GLU A 481 -36.28 -0.76 17.43
N ARG A 482 -35.97 -0.60 16.14
CA ARG A 482 -34.70 -1.03 15.52
C ARG A 482 -34.42 -2.51 15.79
N ARG A 483 -35.29 -3.39 15.32
CA ARG A 483 -35.17 -4.84 15.56
C ARG A 483 -34.15 -5.52 14.63
N ALA A 484 -33.79 -4.88 13.53
CA ALA A 484 -32.74 -5.32 12.62
C ALA A 484 -31.36 -4.79 13.03
N ALA A 485 -30.30 -5.53 12.70
CA ALA A 485 -28.92 -5.14 12.99
C ALA A 485 -28.51 -3.95 12.13
N ILE A 486 -27.94 -2.91 12.75
CA ILE A 486 -27.41 -1.72 12.07
C ILE A 486 -25.91 -1.70 12.25
N TRP A 487 -25.18 -2.26 11.30
CA TRP A 487 -23.72 -2.37 11.30
C TRP A 487 -23.05 -0.99 11.26
N ALA A 488 -22.30 -0.66 12.31
CA ALA A 488 -21.67 0.65 12.46
C ALA A 488 -20.43 0.56 13.36
N GLY A 489 -19.39 1.29 13.01
CA GLY A 489 -18.17 1.40 13.80
C GLY A 489 -18.32 2.35 14.98
N SER A 490 -17.40 2.28 15.94
CA SER A 490 -17.44 3.11 17.15
C SER A 490 -17.27 4.62 16.87
N GLY A 491 -16.80 4.99 15.67
CA GLY A 491 -16.73 6.38 15.19
C GLY A 491 -18.07 7.00 14.74
N VAL A 492 -19.17 6.25 14.79
CA VAL A 492 -20.50 6.67 14.27
C VAL A 492 -20.97 8.02 14.84
N GLY A 493 -20.64 8.32 16.10
CA GLY A 493 -21.03 9.58 16.75
C GLY A 493 -20.42 10.85 16.14
N LEU A 494 -19.46 10.74 15.21
CA LEU A 494 -18.88 11.86 14.47
C LEU A 494 -19.67 12.21 13.20
N LEU A 495 -20.57 11.35 12.76
CA LEU A 495 -21.40 11.58 11.57
C LEU A 495 -22.59 12.45 11.96
N LYS A 496 -22.86 13.50 11.18
CA LYS A 496 -23.87 14.52 11.52
C LYS A 496 -24.78 14.90 10.37
N GLU A 497 -24.41 14.58 9.14
CA GLU A 497 -25.16 14.95 7.95
C GLU A 497 -24.84 14.00 6.80
N VAL A 498 -25.78 13.91 5.86
CA VAL A 498 -25.58 13.18 4.59
C VAL A 498 -24.80 14.04 3.62
N LYS A 499 -23.72 13.49 3.04
CA LYS A 499 -22.87 14.18 2.06
C LYS A 499 -22.76 13.38 0.76
N ALA A 500 -22.28 14.00 -0.31
CA ALA A 500 -21.79 13.21 -1.43
C ALA A 500 -20.53 12.44 -0.99
N ALA A 501 -20.33 11.22 -1.48
CA ALA A 501 -19.16 10.40 -1.15
C ALA A 501 -17.85 11.12 -1.53
N GLY A 502 -17.86 11.86 -2.64
CA GLY A 502 -16.71 12.68 -3.04
C GLY A 502 -16.38 13.79 -2.04
N ASP A 503 -17.40 14.45 -1.49
CA ASP A 503 -17.21 15.48 -0.45
C ASP A 503 -16.66 14.87 0.83
N ILE A 504 -17.11 13.67 1.21
CA ILE A 504 -16.55 12.94 2.35
C ILE A 504 -15.05 12.73 2.15
N VAL A 505 -14.63 12.24 0.98
CA VAL A 505 -13.21 12.05 0.67
C VAL A 505 -12.42 13.36 0.81
N GLN A 506 -12.93 14.47 0.29
CA GLN A 506 -12.23 15.76 0.37
C GLN A 506 -12.17 16.30 1.80
N VAL A 507 -13.26 16.23 2.56
CA VAL A 507 -13.33 16.69 3.96
C VAL A 507 -12.38 15.87 4.84
N LEU A 508 -12.32 14.55 4.66
CA LEU A 508 -11.38 13.70 5.39
C LEU A 508 -9.93 14.04 5.05
N ARG A 509 -9.62 14.27 3.77
CA ARG A 509 -8.28 14.60 3.29
C ARG A 509 -7.80 15.94 3.83
N GLU A 510 -8.64 16.97 3.76
CA GLU A 510 -8.28 18.28 4.29
C GLU A 510 -8.21 18.28 5.82
N GLY A 511 -9.18 17.63 6.48
CA GLY A 511 -9.16 17.46 7.93
C GLY A 511 -7.92 16.71 8.44
N CYS A 512 -7.38 15.78 7.65
CA CYS A 512 -6.13 15.09 7.97
C CYS A 512 -4.93 16.05 8.00
N LYS A 513 -4.77 16.88 6.97
CA LYS A 513 -3.68 17.89 6.94
C LYS A 513 -3.77 18.82 8.15
N VAL A 514 -4.96 19.39 8.38
CA VAL A 514 -5.21 20.28 9.53
C VAL A 514 -4.90 19.59 10.86
N ALA A 515 -5.27 18.31 11.01
CA ALA A 515 -4.98 17.56 12.23
C ALA A 515 -3.48 17.33 12.43
N LEU A 516 -2.74 17.00 11.37
CA LEU A 516 -1.28 16.83 11.41
C LEU A 516 -0.56 18.15 11.70
N ASP A 517 -0.92 19.24 11.03
CA ASP A 517 -0.33 20.57 11.28
C ASP A 517 -0.56 21.01 12.72
N ARG A 518 -1.78 20.80 13.24
CA ARG A 518 -2.12 21.09 14.63
C ARG A 518 -1.32 20.22 15.61
N ALA A 519 -1.14 18.94 15.31
CA ALA A 519 -0.32 18.06 16.15
C ALA A 519 1.14 18.50 16.15
N TYR A 520 1.69 18.80 14.97
CA TYR A 520 3.06 19.27 14.80
C TYR A 520 3.33 20.58 15.53
N SER A 521 2.38 21.53 15.50
CA SER A 521 2.50 22.82 16.22
C SER A 521 2.62 22.71 17.74
N ARG A 522 2.42 21.51 18.31
CA ARG A 522 2.50 21.24 19.77
C ARG A 522 3.76 20.47 20.17
N LEU A 523 4.55 20.00 19.19
CA LEU A 523 5.86 19.38 19.39
C LEU A 523 6.93 20.47 19.36
#